data_AF-A0A0Q6UYC3-F1
#
_entry.id   AF-A0A0Q6UYC3-F1
#
_cell.length_a   1.000
_cell.length_b   1.000
_cell.length_c   1.000
_cell.angle_alpha   90.00
_cell.angle_beta   90.00
_cell.angle_gamma   90.00
#
_symmetry.space_group_name_H-M   'P 1'
#
loop_
_entity.id
_entity.type
_entity.pdbx_description
1 polymer ?
#
loop_
_entity_poly.entity_id
_entity_poly.type
_entity_poly.pdbx_seq_one_letter_code
_entity_poly.pdbx_strand_id
1 'polypeptide(L)'
;MLRDHGPQWIDDAFSVARSFKATTRRASGAKHSVYVVLLYDPRRAEPWGLYVGQTARDPDLRFDQHKTGYKSSSAARRFGVRLLPDMVAHLNPMRQWESLDLEEALAEALRAAGVAWVEGGH
;
A
#
# COMPACT_ATOMS: atom_id res chain seq x y z
N MET A 1 -6.25 -15.83 26.85
CA MET A 1 -5.43 -14.65 26.44
C MET A 1 -4.86 -14.94 25.07
N LEU A 2 -5.60 -14.68 23.99
CA LEU A 2 -5.04 -14.70 22.64
C LEU A 2 -4.39 -13.33 22.44
N ARG A 3 -3.06 -13.28 22.43
CA ARG A 3 -2.35 -12.09 21.97
C ARG A 3 -2.61 -12.03 20.47
N ASP A 4 -3.36 -11.02 20.02
CA ASP A 4 -3.45 -10.63 18.61
C ASP A 4 -2.05 -10.19 18.16
N HIS A 5 -1.21 -11.16 17.81
CA HIS A 5 0.03 -10.88 17.11
C HIS A 5 -0.38 -10.50 15.68
N GLY A 6 -0.09 -9.26 15.29
CA GLY A 6 -0.23 -8.81 13.91
C GLY A 6 0.56 -9.70 12.93
N PRO A 7 0.46 -9.45 11.61
CA PRO A 7 1.18 -10.25 10.63
C PRO A 7 2.67 -10.29 10.94
N GLN A 8 3.26 -11.49 10.97
CA GLN A 8 4.67 -11.68 11.35
C GLN A 8 5.64 -10.94 10.40
N TRP A 9 5.24 -10.74 9.14
CA TRP A 9 6.00 -10.04 8.11
C TRP A 9 5.92 -8.50 8.19
N ILE A 10 5.15 -7.92 9.12
CA ILE A 10 4.85 -6.47 9.08
C ILE A 10 6.12 -5.61 9.20
N ASP A 11 7.02 -5.95 10.11
CA ASP A 11 8.24 -5.18 10.33
C ASP A 11 9.21 -5.28 9.14
N ASP A 12 9.28 -6.45 8.51
CA ASP A 12 10.05 -6.68 7.30
C ASP A 12 9.46 -5.90 6.11
N ALA A 13 8.14 -5.89 5.97
CA ALA A 13 7.44 -5.08 4.96
C ALA A 13 7.74 -3.58 5.12
N PHE A 14 7.75 -3.08 6.35
CA PHE A 14 8.18 -1.71 6.65
C PHE A 14 9.66 -1.49 6.31
N SER A 15 10.53 -2.46 6.60
CA SER A 15 11.96 -2.39 6.27
C SER A 15 12.19 -2.31 4.75
N VAL A 16 11.50 -3.15 3.99
CA VAL A 16 11.51 -3.15 2.52
C VAL A 16 11.03 -1.81 1.99
N ALA A 17 9.87 -1.30 2.43
CA ALA A 17 9.36 -0.02 1.95
C ALA A 17 10.33 1.15 2.25
N ARG A 18 11.01 1.14 3.40
CA ARG A 18 12.03 2.14 3.76
C ARG A 18 13.28 2.12 2.87
N SER A 19 13.56 1.00 2.20
CA SER A 19 14.69 0.89 1.26
C SER A 19 14.46 1.64 -0.06
N PHE A 20 13.18 1.90 -0.42
CA PHE A 20 12.82 2.65 -1.61
C PHE A 20 13.09 4.15 -1.46
N LYS A 21 13.34 4.81 -2.59
CA LYS A 21 13.52 6.26 -2.67
C LYS A 21 12.74 6.81 -3.85
N ALA A 22 12.02 7.90 -3.62
CA ALA A 22 11.44 8.71 -4.69
C ALA A 22 12.43 9.83 -5.06
N THR A 23 12.84 9.88 -6.31
CA THR A 23 13.75 10.86 -6.90
C THR A 23 13.07 12.18 -7.22
N THR A 24 11.77 12.17 -7.48
CA THR A 24 10.97 13.38 -7.78
C THR A 24 10.14 13.85 -6.59
N ARG A 25 10.45 13.38 -5.39
CA ARG A 25 9.74 13.76 -4.17
C ARG A 25 9.74 15.28 -3.99
N ARG A 26 8.54 15.87 -3.85
CA ARG A 26 8.31 17.33 -3.71
C ARG A 26 8.90 18.17 -4.86
N ALA A 27 9.23 17.57 -5.99
CA ALA A 27 9.61 18.31 -7.19
C ALA A 27 8.41 19.10 -7.74
N SER A 28 8.68 20.09 -8.61
CA SER A 28 7.61 20.77 -9.33
C SER A 28 6.75 19.75 -10.11
N GLY A 29 5.43 19.81 -9.92
CA GLY A 29 4.47 18.86 -10.49
C GLY A 29 4.28 17.56 -9.70
N ALA A 30 4.93 17.39 -8.55
CA ALA A 30 4.72 16.23 -7.67
C ALA A 30 3.35 16.29 -6.99
N LYS A 31 2.38 15.57 -7.54
CA LYS A 31 0.98 15.52 -7.06
C LYS A 31 0.50 14.10 -6.78
N HIS A 32 1.29 13.09 -7.12
CA HIS A 32 0.91 11.70 -6.93
C HIS A 32 1.56 11.13 -5.68
N SER A 33 0.87 10.19 -5.06
CA SER A 33 1.36 9.46 -3.90
C SER A 33 1.10 7.97 -4.09
N VAL A 34 2.03 7.15 -3.64
CA VAL A 34 1.76 5.73 -3.38
C VAL A 34 1.13 5.59 -1.98
N TYR A 35 0.24 4.63 -1.79
CA TYR A 35 -0.39 4.33 -0.50
C TYR A 35 -0.49 2.82 -0.31
N VAL A 36 -0.49 2.42 0.96
CA VAL A 36 -0.62 1.02 1.36
C VAL A 36 -1.81 0.87 2.29
N VAL A 37 -2.64 -0.14 2.03
CA VAL A 37 -3.80 -0.51 2.86
C VAL A 37 -3.54 -1.89 3.46
N LEU A 38 -3.73 -2.02 4.76
CA LEU A 38 -3.76 -3.33 5.43
C LEU A 38 -5.04 -4.08 5.05
N LEU A 39 -4.89 -5.30 4.55
CA LEU A 39 -5.99 -6.18 4.19
C LEU A 39 -6.20 -7.26 5.25
N TYR A 40 -7.45 -7.67 5.44
CA TYR A 40 -7.81 -8.83 6.28
C TYR A 40 -8.93 -9.65 5.64
N ASP A 41 -8.69 -10.95 5.47
CA ASP A 41 -9.71 -11.94 5.10
C ASP A 41 -9.56 -13.21 5.96
N PRO A 42 -10.47 -13.45 6.93
CA PRO A 42 -10.37 -14.61 7.83
C PRO A 42 -10.57 -15.96 7.13
N ARG A 43 -10.95 -15.96 5.85
CA ARG A 43 -11.13 -17.17 5.05
C ARG A 43 -9.82 -17.69 4.46
N ARG A 44 -8.76 -16.88 4.47
CA ARG A 44 -7.42 -17.28 4.00
C ARG A 44 -6.67 -18.01 5.11
N ALA A 45 -5.79 -18.94 4.74
CA ALA A 45 -4.87 -19.58 5.68
C ALA A 45 -3.96 -18.54 6.37
N GLU A 46 -3.50 -17.55 5.60
CA GLU A 46 -2.82 -16.36 6.09
C GLU A 46 -3.74 -15.14 5.88
N PRO A 47 -4.39 -14.63 6.94
CA PRO A 47 -5.52 -13.71 6.79
C PRO A 47 -5.12 -12.28 6.48
N TRP A 48 -3.88 -11.89 6.77
CA TRP A 48 -3.38 -10.53 6.56
C TRP A 48 -2.70 -10.38 5.20
N GLY A 49 -2.88 -9.20 4.58
CA GLY A 49 -2.20 -8.84 3.35
C GLY A 49 -2.02 -7.33 3.21
N LEU A 50 -1.46 -6.90 2.09
CA LEU A 50 -1.31 -5.49 1.73
C LEU A 50 -1.91 -5.22 0.35
N TYR A 51 -2.54 -4.06 0.21
CA TYR A 51 -2.86 -3.49 -1.10
C TYR A 51 -1.98 -2.27 -1.33
N VAL A 52 -1.27 -2.23 -2.44
CA VAL A 52 -0.47 -1.09 -2.88
C VAL A 52 -1.23 -0.38 -3.99
N GLY A 53 -1.26 0.94 -3.94
CA GLY A 53 -1.90 1.76 -4.97
C GLY A 53 -1.22 3.11 -5.14
N GLN A 54 -1.52 3.80 -6.24
CA GLN A 54 -1.19 5.22 -6.40
C GLN A 54 -2.44 6.10 -6.56
N THR A 55 -2.27 7.39 -6.28
CA THR A 55 -3.30 8.39 -6.56
C THR A 55 -2.77 9.81 -6.72
N ALA A 56 -3.44 10.63 -7.53
CA ALA A 56 -3.28 12.09 -7.56
C ALA A 56 -4.08 12.82 -6.46
N ARG A 57 -4.87 12.07 -5.67
CA ARG A 57 -5.72 12.59 -4.59
C ARG A 57 -5.03 12.38 -3.25
N ASP A 58 -5.65 12.90 -2.21
CA ASP A 58 -5.32 12.50 -0.85
C ASP A 58 -5.57 10.98 -0.65
N PRO A 59 -4.61 10.21 -0.08
CA PRO A 59 -4.77 8.78 0.17
C PRO A 59 -6.00 8.40 1.02
N ASP A 60 -6.38 9.21 2.02
CA ASP A 60 -7.56 8.94 2.86
C ASP A 60 -8.82 9.03 2.01
N LEU A 61 -8.97 10.10 1.22
CA LEU A 61 -10.09 10.24 0.28
C LEU A 61 -10.11 9.11 -0.76
N ARG A 62 -8.95 8.67 -1.23
CA ARG A 62 -8.85 7.55 -2.18
C ARG A 62 -9.27 6.23 -1.56
N PHE A 63 -8.98 6.02 -0.28
CA PHE A 63 -9.41 4.86 0.47
C PHE A 63 -10.92 4.87 0.71
N ASP A 64 -11.51 6.01 1.08
CA ASP A 64 -12.97 6.17 1.18
C ASP A 64 -13.68 5.86 -0.15
N GLN A 65 -13.11 6.29 -1.28
CA GLN A 65 -13.61 5.93 -2.60
C GLN A 65 -13.61 4.42 -2.83
N HIS A 66 -12.54 3.71 -2.40
CA HIS A 66 -12.54 2.25 -2.45
C HIS A 66 -13.67 1.66 -1.60
N LYS A 67 -13.87 2.14 -0.37
CA LYS A 67 -14.89 1.63 0.55
C LYS A 67 -16.33 1.85 0.06
N THR A 68 -16.56 2.92 -0.70
CA THR A 68 -17.86 3.22 -1.32
C THR A 68 -18.07 2.53 -2.68
N GLY A 69 -17.04 1.87 -3.23
CA GLY A 69 -17.11 1.21 -4.54
C GLY A 69 -16.87 2.14 -5.74
N TYR A 70 -16.51 3.40 -5.49
CA TYR A 70 -16.19 4.35 -6.54
C TYR A 70 -14.75 4.14 -7.05
N LYS A 71 -14.60 3.78 -8.34
CA LYS A 71 -13.29 3.50 -8.97
C LYS A 71 -12.42 2.59 -8.09
N SER A 72 -13.04 1.55 -7.54
CA SER A 72 -12.47 0.76 -6.45
C SER A 72 -11.78 -0.51 -6.93
N SER A 73 -10.68 -0.89 -6.29
CA SER A 73 -10.19 -2.26 -6.30
C SER A 73 -11.11 -3.14 -5.45
N SER A 74 -11.43 -4.35 -5.93
CA SER A 74 -12.24 -5.31 -5.18
C SER A 74 -11.59 -5.68 -3.85
N ALA A 75 -10.25 -5.78 -3.82
CA ALA A 75 -9.49 -6.11 -2.62
C ALA A 75 -9.56 -4.98 -1.58
N ALA A 76 -9.20 -3.75 -1.97
CA ALA A 76 -9.24 -2.59 -1.08
C ALA A 76 -10.66 -2.31 -0.55
N ARG A 77 -11.69 -2.48 -1.41
CA ARG A 77 -13.09 -2.32 -1.00
C ARG A 77 -13.52 -3.35 0.03
N ARG A 78 -13.31 -4.63 -0.26
CA ARG A 78 -13.87 -5.73 0.53
C ARG A 78 -13.06 -6.03 1.79
N PHE A 79 -11.74 -5.94 1.70
CA PHE A 79 -10.83 -6.44 2.73
C PHE A 79 -9.95 -5.35 3.34
N GLY A 80 -9.96 -4.13 2.79
CA GLY A 80 -9.22 -3.00 3.35
C GLY A 80 -9.71 -2.63 4.74
N VAL A 81 -8.79 -2.69 5.70
CA VAL A 81 -8.98 -2.39 7.13
C VAL A 81 -8.63 -0.94 7.43
N ARG A 82 -7.41 -0.52 7.08
CA ARG A 82 -6.90 0.85 7.31
C ARG A 82 -5.69 1.15 6.41
N LEU A 83 -5.39 2.44 6.23
CA LEU A 83 -4.15 2.89 5.63
C LEU A 83 -2.95 2.66 6.57
N LEU A 84 -1.77 2.48 5.96
CA LEU A 84 -0.46 2.43 6.63
C LEU A 84 0.42 3.60 6.12
N PRO A 85 0.09 4.87 6.47
CA PRO A 85 0.76 6.04 5.90
C PRO A 85 2.27 6.05 6.19
N ASP A 86 2.68 5.62 7.38
CA ASP A 86 4.09 5.59 7.79
C ASP A 86 4.96 4.68 6.93
N MET A 87 4.37 3.70 6.23
CA MET A 87 5.11 2.79 5.36
C MET A 87 5.67 3.49 4.12
N VAL A 88 5.02 4.56 3.66
CA VAL A 88 5.33 5.20 2.36
C VAL A 88 5.38 6.73 2.40
N ALA A 89 5.15 7.37 3.56
CA ALA A 89 5.19 8.82 3.70
C ALA A 89 6.52 9.45 3.26
N HIS A 90 7.64 8.72 3.37
CA HIS A 90 8.96 9.18 2.94
C HIS A 90 9.14 9.21 1.41
N LEU A 91 8.25 8.57 0.65
CA LEU A 91 8.24 8.59 -0.81
C LEU A 91 7.41 9.77 -1.34
N ASN A 92 6.39 10.20 -0.60
CA ASN A 92 5.34 11.08 -1.11
C ASN A 92 5.59 12.59 -0.88
N PRO A 93 4.98 13.46 -1.70
CA PRO A 93 4.42 13.19 -3.03
C PRO A 93 5.50 13.20 -4.13
N MET A 94 5.23 12.57 -5.27
CA MET A 94 6.12 12.44 -6.43
C MET A 94 5.38 12.72 -7.75
N ARG A 95 6.10 12.71 -8.89
CA ARG A 95 5.49 12.80 -10.23
C ARG A 95 4.73 11.51 -10.57
N GLN A 96 3.74 11.63 -11.46
CA GLN A 96 2.86 10.52 -11.80
C GLN A 96 3.60 9.28 -12.32
N TRP A 97 4.53 9.47 -13.26
CA TRP A 97 5.28 8.36 -13.86
C TRP A 97 6.04 7.58 -12.79
N GLU A 98 6.72 8.29 -11.88
CA GLU A 98 7.47 7.66 -10.79
C GLU A 98 6.54 6.96 -9.79
N SER A 99 5.33 7.48 -9.57
CA SER A 99 4.36 6.79 -8.70
C SER A 99 3.85 5.48 -9.27
N LEU A 100 3.80 5.34 -10.61
CA LEU A 100 3.44 4.08 -11.27
C LEU A 100 4.59 3.08 -11.11
N ASP A 101 5.83 3.50 -11.41
CA ASP A 101 7.02 2.66 -11.25
C ASP A 101 7.19 2.19 -9.80
N LEU A 102 7.00 3.09 -8.82
CA LEU A 102 7.12 2.75 -7.40
C LEU A 102 5.94 1.91 -6.88
N GLU A 103 4.73 2.06 -7.43
CA GLU A 103 3.60 1.20 -7.06
C GLU A 103 3.89 -0.27 -7.43
N GLU A 104 4.32 -0.50 -8.67
CA GLU A 104 4.67 -1.83 -9.19
C GLU A 104 5.85 -2.44 -8.41
N ALA A 105 6.96 -1.70 -8.32
CA ALA A 105 8.18 -2.19 -7.67
C ALA A 105 7.98 -2.45 -6.16
N LEU A 106 7.20 -1.61 -5.47
CA LEU A 106 6.89 -1.83 -4.05
C LEU A 106 6.03 -3.08 -3.87
N ALA A 107 5.02 -3.30 -4.71
CA ALA A 107 4.18 -4.50 -4.66
C ALA A 107 5.00 -5.78 -4.90
N GLU A 108 5.90 -5.77 -5.88
CA GLU A 108 6.81 -6.90 -6.15
C GLU A 108 7.75 -7.17 -4.96
N ALA A 109 8.40 -6.14 -4.42
CA ALA A 109 9.33 -6.30 -3.31
C ALA A 109 8.65 -6.83 -2.03
N LEU A 110 7.41 -6.41 -1.76
CA LEU A 110 6.63 -6.94 -0.64
C LEU A 110 6.30 -8.43 -0.83
N ARG A 111 5.97 -8.86 -2.05
CA ARG A 111 5.79 -10.30 -2.36
C ARG A 111 7.09 -11.08 -2.14
N ALA A 112 8.20 -10.55 -2.64
CA ALA A 112 9.52 -11.17 -2.49
C ALA A 112 9.97 -11.27 -1.03
N ALA A 113 9.53 -10.34 -0.18
CA ALA A 113 9.80 -10.32 1.25
C ALA A 113 8.90 -11.24 2.09
N GLY A 114 8.03 -12.04 1.45
CA GLY A 114 7.20 -13.03 2.14
C GLY A 114 5.89 -12.46 2.70
N VAL A 115 5.42 -11.30 2.22
CA VAL A 115 4.05 -10.85 2.52
C VAL A 115 3.07 -11.82 1.85
N ALA A 116 2.34 -12.56 2.68
CA ALA A 116 1.48 -13.68 2.26
C ALA A 116 0.41 -13.33 1.20
N TRP A 117 0.02 -12.06 1.13
CA TRP A 117 -0.95 -11.58 0.17
C TRP A 117 -0.68 -10.12 -0.19
N VAL A 118 -0.38 -9.86 -1.46
CA VAL A 118 -0.17 -8.50 -1.99
C VAL A 118 -0.99 -8.29 -3.26
N GLU A 119 -1.84 -7.27 -3.24
CA GLU A 119 -2.67 -6.79 -4.36
C GLU A 119 -2.18 -5.41 -4.82
N GLY A 120 -2.39 -5.07 -6.10
CA GLY A 120 -1.88 -3.82 -6.67
C GLY A 120 -0.58 -3.98 -7.46
N GLY A 121 -0.06 -2.85 -7.95
CA GLY A 121 1.18 -2.80 -8.74
C GLY A 121 0.99 -3.16 -10.21
N HIS A 122 -0.06 -2.64 -10.85
CA HIS A 122 -0.47 -2.91 -12.23
C HIS A 122 -1.36 -1.78 -12.75
#